data_AF-A0A0C1GF85-F1
#
_entry.id   AF-A0A0C1GF85-F1
#
_cell.length_a   1.000
_cell.length_b   1.000
_cell.length_c   1.000
_cell.angle_alpha   90.00
_cell.angle_beta   90.00
_cell.angle_gamma   90.00
#
_symmetry.space_group_name_H-M   'P 1'
#
loop_
_entity.id
_entity.type
_entity.pdbx_description
1 polymer ?
#
loop_
_entity_poly.entity_id
_entity_poly.type
_entity_poly.pdbx_seq_one_letter_code
_entity_poly.pdbx_strand_id
1 'polypeptide(L)'
;MKQIFSSLALTALISLSAPASAAECYADYKAKQDNPLRLHYGVMQVSDCNAGAAKREVTKRLKSNGWTLLNVMSVFGPEGLDQRKANAGKFYLRY
;
A
#
# COMPACT_ATOMS: atom_id res chain seq x y z
N MET A 1 34.25 -56.19 13.73
CA MET A 1 34.84 -55.42 14.86
C MET A 1 35.72 -54.35 14.24
N LYS A 2 35.72 -53.05 14.56
CA LYS A 2 34.94 -52.17 15.44
C LYS A 2 35.44 -50.75 15.03
N GLN A 3 34.52 -49.81 14.75
CA GLN A 3 34.73 -48.33 14.82
C GLN A 3 35.42 -47.71 13.59
N ILE A 4 35.18 -46.48 13.14
CA ILE A 4 34.68 -45.25 13.80
C ILE A 4 33.72 -44.54 12.82
N PHE A 5 32.63 -44.02 13.37
CA PHE A 5 31.71 -43.07 12.76
C PHE A 5 32.43 -41.75 12.42
N SER A 6 32.26 -41.21 11.22
CA SER A 6 32.50 -39.78 10.98
C SER A 6 31.48 -39.25 9.99
N SER A 7 30.32 -38.92 10.56
CA SER A 7 29.26 -38.13 9.98
C SER A 7 29.82 -36.77 9.56
N LEU A 8 30.10 -36.57 8.28
CA LEU A 8 30.40 -35.25 7.74
C LEU A 8 29.07 -34.54 7.47
N ALA A 9 28.53 -33.90 8.51
CA ALA A 9 27.31 -33.13 8.46
C ALA A 9 27.49 -31.90 7.55
N LEU A 10 26.86 -31.93 6.38
CA LEU A 10 26.76 -30.79 5.47
C LEU A 10 25.57 -29.92 5.90
N THR A 11 25.75 -29.05 6.89
CA THR A 11 24.76 -28.01 7.23
C THR A 11 24.95 -26.80 6.31
N ALA A 12 24.27 -26.83 5.16
CA ALA A 12 24.05 -25.63 4.36
C ALA A 12 23.05 -24.73 5.10
N LEU A 13 23.55 -23.67 5.74
CA LEU A 13 22.74 -22.59 6.29
C LEU A 13 22.13 -21.81 5.12
N ILE A 14 20.90 -22.16 4.75
CA ILE A 14 20.06 -21.34 3.87
C ILE A 14 19.56 -20.17 4.72
N SER A 15 20.25 -19.04 4.63
CA SER A 15 19.81 -17.76 5.17
C SER A 15 18.52 -17.36 4.45
N LEU A 16 17.38 -17.69 5.03
CA LEU A 16 16.09 -17.22 4.57
C LEU A 16 16.03 -15.72 4.86
N SER A 17 16.48 -14.90 3.91
CA SER A 17 16.23 -13.47 3.91
C SER A 17 14.71 -13.28 3.74
N ALA A 18 14.00 -13.27 4.85
CA ALA A 18 12.59 -12.91 4.85
C ALA A 18 12.47 -11.53 4.20
N PRO A 19 11.59 -11.34 3.21
CA PRO A 19 11.30 -10.01 2.72
C PRO A 19 10.85 -9.20 3.93
N ALA A 20 11.55 -8.09 4.21
CA ALA A 20 11.03 -7.11 5.14
C ALA A 20 9.69 -6.68 4.53
N SER A 21 8.58 -7.19 5.07
CA SER A 21 7.25 -6.75 4.70
C SER A 21 7.19 -5.26 5.00
N ALA A 22 7.39 -4.44 3.97
CA ALA A 22 7.15 -3.02 4.08
C ALA A 22 5.70 -2.89 4.57
N ALA A 23 5.49 -2.12 5.64
CA ALA A 23 4.15 -1.89 6.13
C ALA A 23 3.32 -1.32 4.97
N GLU A 24 2.21 -1.98 4.63
CA GLU A 24 1.36 -1.44 3.58
C GLU A 24 0.71 -0.15 4.09
N CYS A 25 0.85 0.92 3.33
CA CYS A 25 0.33 2.22 3.67
C CYS A 25 -0.81 2.57 2.73
N TYR A 26 -1.85 3.19 3.27
CA TYR A 26 -3.03 3.58 2.51
C TYR A 26 -3.38 5.02 2.82
N ALA A 27 -3.87 5.74 1.81
CA ALA A 27 -4.39 7.08 1.96
C ALA A 27 -5.84 7.12 1.50
N ASP A 28 -6.69 7.72 2.33
CA ASP A 28 -8.04 8.07 1.90
C ASP A 28 -8.11 9.54 1.55
N TYR A 29 -8.91 9.85 0.54
CA TYR A 29 -8.87 11.16 -0.09
C TYR A 29 -10.21 11.56 -0.67
N LYS A 30 -10.34 12.85 -0.93
CA LYS A 30 -11.41 13.44 -1.73
C LYS A 30 -10.83 14.01 -3.01
N ALA A 31 -11.51 13.79 -4.13
CA ALA A 31 -11.08 14.30 -5.42
C ALA A 31 -12.26 14.83 -6.24
N LYS A 32 -11.95 15.70 -7.20
CA LYS A 32 -12.92 16.24 -8.15
C LYS A 32 -12.47 16.08 -9.60
N GLN A 33 -13.43 15.96 -10.50
CA GLN A 33 -13.28 16.19 -11.94
C GLN A 33 -14.13 17.40 -12.27
N ASP A 34 -13.66 18.26 -13.16
CA ASP A 34 -14.42 19.40 -13.68
C ASP A 34 -14.91 19.07 -15.09
N ASN A 35 -16.05 19.66 -15.50
CA ASN A 35 -16.63 19.57 -16.85
C ASN A 35 -16.85 18.13 -17.40
N PRO A 36 -17.81 17.34 -16.88
CA PRO A 36 -18.79 17.69 -15.84
C PRO A 36 -18.22 17.59 -14.42
N LEU A 37 -18.78 18.37 -13.49
CA LEU A 37 -18.38 18.31 -12.08
C LEU A 37 -18.73 16.94 -11.49
N ARG A 38 -17.70 16.23 -11.01
CA ARG A 38 -17.86 14.96 -10.30
C ARG A 38 -17.00 15.01 -9.04
N LEU A 39 -17.53 14.47 -7.95
CA LEU A 39 -16.82 14.34 -6.69
C LEU A 39 -16.75 12.88 -6.30
N HIS A 40 -15.67 12.49 -5.63
CA HIS A 40 -15.65 11.20 -4.95
C HIS A 40 -14.71 11.17 -3.75
N TYR A 41 -15.01 10.21 -2.89
CA TYR A 41 -14.10 9.67 -1.89
C TYR A 41 -13.42 8.43 -2.47
N GLY A 42 -12.16 8.20 -2.15
CA GLY A 42 -11.40 7.04 -2.59
C GLY A 42 -10.36 6.62 -1.58
N VAL A 43 -9.85 5.40 -1.77
CA VAL A 43 -8.75 4.83 -0.99
C VAL A 43 -7.71 4.35 -1.99
N MET A 44 -6.44 4.61 -1.71
CA MET A 44 -5.32 4.24 -2.56
C MET A 44 -4.18 3.71 -1.69
N GLN A 45 -3.60 2.58 -2.07
CA GLN A 45 -2.34 2.14 -1.48
C GLN A 45 -1.23 3.09 -1.92
N VAL A 46 -0.43 3.56 -0.97
CA VAL A 46 0.69 4.48 -1.20
C VAL A 46 2.00 3.82 -0.77
N SER A 47 3.09 4.27 -1.35
CA SER A 47 4.43 3.72 -1.10
C SER A 47 5.02 4.09 0.26
N ASP A 48 4.52 5.15 0.89
CA ASP A 48 5.04 5.68 2.15
C ASP A 48 3.89 6.19 3.04
N CYS A 49 3.93 5.82 4.32
CA CYS A 49 2.97 6.25 5.35
C CYS A 49 3.14 7.74 5.73
N ASN A 50 4.19 8.40 5.26
CA ASN A 50 4.35 9.84 5.42
C ASN A 50 3.26 10.59 4.64
N ALA A 51 2.46 11.40 5.35
CA ALA A 51 1.36 12.16 4.77
C ALA A 51 1.77 13.06 3.59
N GLY A 52 2.97 13.65 3.63
CA GLY A 52 3.49 14.49 2.55
C GLY A 52 3.84 13.69 1.29
N ALA A 53 4.50 12.54 1.47
CA ALA A 53 4.81 11.61 0.38
C ALA A 53 3.53 11.04 -0.24
N ALA A 54 2.61 10.53 0.59
CA ALA A 54 1.31 10.04 0.18
C ALA A 54 0.53 11.09 -0.63
N LYS A 55 0.45 12.35 -0.15
CA LYS A 55 -0.24 13.43 -0.88
C LYS A 55 0.33 13.66 -2.27
N ARG A 56 1.66 13.68 -2.43
CA ARG A 56 2.31 13.86 -3.74
C ARG A 56 1.99 12.69 -4.67
N GLU A 57 2.06 11.46 -4.16
CA GLU A 57 1.77 10.25 -4.92
C GLU A 57 0.30 10.22 -5.38
N VAL A 58 -0.64 10.40 -4.44
CA VAL A 58 -2.08 10.45 -4.73
C VAL A 58 -2.39 11.52 -5.77
N THR A 59 -1.82 12.72 -5.62
CA THR A 59 -2.01 13.82 -6.60
C THR A 59 -1.56 13.39 -7.99
N LYS A 60 -0.39 12.76 -8.11
CA LYS A 60 0.18 12.32 -9.40
C LYS A 60 -0.73 11.28 -10.07
N ARG A 61 -1.15 10.25 -9.33
CA ARG A 61 -1.98 9.13 -9.83
C ARG A 61 -3.40 9.57 -10.20
N LEU A 62 -3.99 10.48 -9.43
CA LEU A 62 -5.29 11.06 -9.76
C LEU A 62 -5.21 11.94 -11.01
N LYS A 63 -4.18 12.79 -11.11
CA LYS A 63 -4.01 13.71 -12.24
C LYS A 63 -3.91 12.97 -13.58
N SER A 64 -3.22 11.82 -13.64
CA SER A 64 -3.15 11.01 -14.85
C SER A 64 -4.51 10.44 -15.30
N ASN A 65 -5.50 10.45 -14.41
CA ASN A 65 -6.87 9.98 -14.65
C ASN A 65 -7.88 11.15 -14.72
N GLY A 66 -7.40 12.39 -14.89
CA GLY A 66 -8.23 13.58 -14.99
C GLY A 66 -8.84 14.04 -13.66
N TRP A 67 -8.48 13.42 -12.53
CA TRP A 67 -8.93 13.82 -11.21
C TRP A 67 -7.98 14.83 -10.57
N THR A 68 -8.55 15.84 -9.91
CA THR A 68 -7.83 16.79 -9.07
C THR A 68 -8.02 16.40 -7.61
N LEU A 69 -6.92 16.17 -6.90
CA LEU A 69 -6.94 15.92 -5.46
C LEU A 69 -7.45 17.17 -4.72
N LEU A 70 -8.46 17.01 -3.88
CA LEU A 70 -8.95 18.07 -2.99
C LEU A 70 -8.27 17.98 -1.62
N ASN A 71 -8.26 16.79 -1.03
CA ASN A 71 -7.63 16.57 0.27
C ASN A 71 -7.27 15.10 0.48
N VAL A 72 -6.18 14.84 1.21
CA VAL A 72 -5.93 13.56 1.87
C VAL A 72 -6.51 13.66 3.28
N MET A 73 -7.41 12.76 3.63
CA MET A 73 -8.08 12.79 4.93
C MET A 73 -7.23 12.13 6.01
N SER A 74 -6.65 10.98 5.71
CA SER A 74 -5.76 10.24 6.59
C SER A 74 -4.79 9.36 5.80
N VAL A 75 -3.69 9.00 6.44
CA VAL A 75 -2.80 7.92 6.02
C VAL A 75 -2.80 6.88 7.13
N PHE A 76 -2.99 5.61 6.78
CA PHE A 76 -3.30 4.53 7.71
C PHE A 76 -2.77 3.17 7.22
N GLY A 77 -2.70 2.18 8.10
CA GLY A 77 -2.28 0.82 7.78
C GLY A 77 -3.41 -0.09 7.31
N PRO A 78 -3.14 -1.38 7.07
CA PRO A 78 -4.14 -2.34 6.56
C PRO A 78 -5.39 -2.45 7.45
N GLU A 79 -5.25 -2.23 8.76
CA GLU A 79 -6.33 -2.31 9.74
C GLU A 79 -7.47 -1.32 9.49
N GLY A 80 -7.19 -0.19 8.83
CA GLY A 80 -8.19 0.84 8.53
C GLY A 80 -8.91 0.65 7.18
N LEU A 81 -8.56 -0.39 6.43
CA LEU A 81 -8.92 -0.52 5.02
C LEU A 81 -10.38 -0.95 4.83
N ASP A 82 -10.79 -2.03 5.50
CA ASP A 82 -12.12 -2.61 5.34
C ASP A 82 -13.23 -1.62 5.72
N GLN A 83 -13.01 -0.80 6.76
CA GLN A 83 -13.95 0.22 7.20
C GLN A 83 -14.27 1.27 6.10
N ARG A 84 -13.34 1.51 5.17
CA ARG A 84 -13.47 2.54 4.13
C ARG A 84 -14.02 2.00 2.80
N LYS A 85 -14.10 0.68 2.65
CA LYS A 85 -14.51 0.00 1.42
C LYS A 85 -15.90 0.44 0.93
N ALA A 86 -16.88 0.44 1.82
CA ALA A 86 -18.25 0.84 1.47
C ALA A 86 -18.34 2.31 1.02
N ASN A 87 -17.64 3.21 1.72
CA ASN A 87 -17.63 4.64 1.40
C ASN A 87 -16.89 4.96 0.10
N ALA A 88 -15.79 4.26 -0.18
CA ALA A 88 -15.00 4.44 -1.41
C ALA A 88 -15.67 3.80 -2.63
N GLY A 89 -16.47 2.74 -2.43
CA GLY A 89 -17.21 2.07 -3.50
C GLY A 89 -16.30 1.73 -4.69
N LYS A 90 -16.65 2.21 -5.88
CA LYS A 90 -15.88 1.98 -7.12
C LYS A 90 -14.49 2.62 -7.15
N PHE A 91 -14.14 3.44 -6.16
CA PHE A 91 -12.85 4.12 -6.05
C PHE A 91 -11.98 3.54 -4.92
N TYR A 92 -12.39 2.42 -4.34
CA TYR A 92 -11.57 1.66 -3.42
C TYR A 92 -10.44 0.97 -4.18
N LEU A 93 -9.19 1.34 -3.87
CA LEU A 93 -7.95 0.80 -4.46
C LEU A 93 -7.88 0.85 -5.99
N ARG A 94 -8.59 1.80 -6.60
CA ARG A 94 -8.73 1.87 -8.06
C ARG A 94 -7.60 2.61 -8.76
N TYR A 95 -7.21 3.76 -8.20
CA TYR A 95 -6.25 4.67 -8.80
C TYR A 95 -4.89 4.49 -8.17
#